data_AF-A0A3M1Q658-F1
#
_entry.id   AF-A0A3M1Q658-F1
#
_cell.length_a   1.000
_cell.length_b   1.000
_cell.length_c   1.000
_cell.angle_alpha   90.00
_cell.angle_beta   90.00
_cell.angle_gamma   90.00
#
_symmetry.space_group_name_H-M   'P 1'
#
loop_
_entity.id
_entity.type
_entity.pdbx_description
1 polymer ?
#
loop_
_entity_poly.entity_id
_entity_poly.type
_entity_poly.pdbx_seq_one_letter_code
_entity_poly.pdbx_strand_id
1 'polypeptide(L)'
;AGAVVGAAWRRRRGLPRLQPGVFVSAFALVAAAATLALVTIGGLVTSHEAGLAVVDWPNSYGYNMFLYPLSRMTGGIYYEHAHRLFGALVGLTTLGLAGLLVTTDRRRGVRAAALAAVVLVIVQGILGGLRVTGRFTLSTSPEQTDPSTLLAVVHGVTGQAFFALLVGLAAVASGTWRSRLAPRAFPRAEREGLITGLLVAALAVQLVLGAVYRHTGSGLVLHLCWAAVVALAVVMAGLRAWGLFGVEENGGFAILRRIGHGLLLLLGLQVVLGIGALAAIVARAPGAGPSALEIAFATAHQVTGALLLAGAVLLALWTRRLVRPAGTTAGDDAAPGGLEQPGAG
;
A
#
# COMPACT_ATOMS: atom_id res chain seq x y z
N ALA A 1 -24.34 9.51 13.91
CA ALA A 1 -24.71 8.91 15.21
C ALA A 1 -23.50 8.41 16.02
N GLY A 2 -22.68 7.48 15.51
CA GLY A 2 -21.58 6.86 16.27
C GLY A 2 -20.50 7.81 16.83
N ALA A 3 -20.12 8.86 16.10
CA ALA A 3 -19.15 9.86 16.59
C ALA A 3 -19.69 10.67 17.80
N VAL A 4 -21.00 10.96 17.80
CA VAL A 4 -21.68 11.69 18.88
C VAL A 4 -21.83 10.80 20.11
N VAL A 5 -22.23 9.55 19.92
CA VAL A 5 -22.32 8.54 21.00
C VAL A 5 -20.93 8.28 21.59
N GLY A 6 -19.89 8.12 20.78
CA GLY A 6 -18.52 7.93 21.24
C GLY A 6 -17.94 9.16 21.96
N ALA A 7 -18.32 10.38 21.56
CA ALA A 7 -17.94 11.61 22.25
C ALA A 7 -18.69 11.80 23.58
N ALA A 8 -19.96 11.38 23.66
CA ALA A 8 -20.74 11.39 24.89
C ALA A 8 -20.25 10.34 25.89
N TRP A 9 -19.94 9.12 25.43
CA TRP A 9 -19.41 8.04 26.25
C TRP A 9 -18.02 8.36 26.83
N ARG A 10 -17.12 8.94 26.03
CA ARG A 10 -15.81 9.40 26.52
C ARG A 10 -15.92 10.52 27.55
N ARG A 11 -16.83 11.49 27.32
CA ARG A 11 -17.12 12.53 28.31
C ARG A 11 -17.61 11.94 29.64
N ARG A 12 -18.50 10.96 29.59
CA ARG A 12 -19.00 10.25 30.79
C ARG A 12 -17.91 9.48 31.54
N ARG A 13 -16.87 8.98 30.86
CA ARG A 13 -15.77 8.22 31.46
C ARG A 13 -14.54 9.04 31.82
N GLY A 14 -14.58 10.37 31.68
CA GLY A 14 -13.42 11.23 31.96
C GLY A 14 -12.20 10.92 31.08
N LEU A 15 -12.40 10.24 29.94
CA LEU A 15 -11.29 9.86 29.07
C LEU A 15 -10.74 11.10 28.37
N PRO A 16 -9.42 11.31 28.35
CA PRO A 16 -8.81 12.48 27.71
C PRO A 16 -9.23 12.54 26.23
N ARG A 17 -9.54 13.75 25.74
CA ARG A 17 -9.82 13.95 24.32
C ARG A 17 -8.55 13.58 23.54
N LEU A 18 -8.65 12.62 22.62
CA LEU A 18 -7.58 12.38 21.68
C LEU A 18 -7.28 13.68 20.96
N GLN A 19 -6.03 14.13 20.99
CA GLN A 19 -5.61 15.27 20.19
C GLN A 19 -5.98 14.96 18.73
N PRO A 20 -6.58 15.91 17.98
CA PRO A 20 -7.07 15.64 16.63
C PRO A 20 -6.03 14.97 15.71
N GLY A 21 -4.76 15.34 15.83
CA GLY A 21 -3.66 14.72 15.06
C GLY A 21 -3.40 13.25 15.41
N VAL A 22 -3.56 12.85 16.67
CA VAL A 22 -3.38 11.45 17.12
C VAL A 22 -4.49 10.57 16.56
N PHE A 23 -5.74 11.05 16.58
CA PHE A 23 -6.87 10.31 16.03
C PHE A 23 -6.72 10.08 14.52
N VAL A 24 -6.38 11.12 13.76
CA VAL A 24 -6.18 11.01 12.30
C VAL A 24 -5.05 10.02 11.97
N SER A 25 -3.95 10.06 12.74
CA SER A 25 -2.84 9.12 12.58
C SER A 25 -3.26 7.67 12.83
N ALA A 26 -3.98 7.42 13.94
CA ALA A 26 -4.48 6.09 14.27
C ALA A 26 -5.46 5.58 13.22
N PHE A 27 -6.36 6.44 12.73
CA PHE A 27 -7.32 6.09 11.70
C PHE A 27 -6.63 5.77 10.36
N ALA A 28 -5.59 6.51 9.98
CA ALA A 28 -4.79 6.23 8.79
C ALA A 28 -4.06 4.88 8.89
N LEU A 29 -3.54 4.53 10.09
CA LEU A 29 -2.95 3.22 10.34
C LEU A 29 -3.99 2.10 10.23
N VAL A 30 -5.20 2.29 10.75
CA VAL A 30 -6.30 1.32 10.60
C VAL A 30 -6.66 1.14 9.12
N ALA A 31 -6.75 2.21 8.33
CA ALA A 31 -7.02 2.10 6.90
C ALA A 31 -5.90 1.34 6.16
N ALA A 32 -4.63 1.61 6.48
CA ALA A 32 -3.50 0.89 5.92
C ALA A 32 -3.51 -0.60 6.33
N ALA A 33 -3.79 -0.91 7.60
CA ALA A 33 -3.87 -2.28 8.10
C ALA A 33 -5.05 -3.06 7.50
N ALA A 34 -6.22 -2.43 7.36
CA ALA A 34 -7.37 -3.02 6.68
C ALA A 34 -7.06 -3.31 5.21
N THR A 35 -6.28 -2.44 4.56
CA THR A 35 -5.86 -2.65 3.17
C THR A 35 -4.81 -3.75 3.06
N LEU A 36 -3.89 -3.87 4.02
CA LEU A 36 -2.97 -5.01 4.08
C LEU A 36 -3.75 -6.33 4.21
N ALA A 37 -4.76 -6.38 5.09
CA ALA A 37 -5.65 -7.53 5.21
C ALA A 37 -6.38 -7.80 3.89
N LEU A 38 -6.88 -6.77 3.20
CA LEU A 38 -7.52 -6.91 1.89
C LEU A 38 -6.57 -7.48 0.82
N VAL A 39 -5.30 -7.03 0.79
CA VAL A 39 -4.26 -7.56 -0.12
C VAL A 39 -3.97 -9.03 0.19
N THR A 40 -3.91 -9.41 1.47
CA THR A 40 -3.76 -10.81 1.89
C THR A 40 -4.95 -11.65 1.43
N ILE A 41 -6.17 -11.19 1.67
CA ILE A 41 -7.39 -11.89 1.26
C ILE A 41 -7.47 -12.02 -0.27
N GLY A 42 -7.12 -10.97 -1.03
CA GLY A 42 -7.04 -11.05 -2.50
C GLY A 42 -5.96 -12.01 -2.98
N GLY A 43 -4.85 -12.10 -2.24
CA GLY A 43 -3.83 -13.12 -2.42
C GLY A 43 -4.39 -14.53 -2.25
N LEU A 44 -5.16 -14.77 -1.18
CA LEU A 44 -5.85 -16.04 -0.94
C LEU A 44 -6.87 -16.37 -2.04
N VAL A 45 -7.70 -15.41 -2.47
CA VAL A 45 -8.66 -15.62 -3.57
C VAL A 45 -7.95 -16.13 -4.83
N THR A 46 -6.83 -15.51 -5.18
CA THR A 46 -6.06 -15.90 -6.37
C THR A 46 -5.38 -17.26 -6.17
N SER A 47 -4.77 -17.49 -5.00
CA SER A 47 -4.08 -18.75 -4.68
C SER A 47 -5.02 -19.96 -4.58
N HIS A 48 -6.26 -19.76 -4.11
CA HIS A 48 -7.30 -20.79 -4.09
C HIS A 48 -8.01 -20.95 -5.43
N GLU A 49 -7.59 -20.22 -6.48
CA GLU A 49 -8.23 -20.19 -7.80
C GLU A 49 -9.74 -19.83 -7.70
N ALA A 50 -10.11 -19.10 -6.65
CA ALA A 50 -11.48 -18.79 -6.26
C ALA A 50 -12.01 -17.48 -6.87
N GLY A 51 -11.24 -16.82 -7.75
CA GLY A 51 -11.58 -15.49 -8.27
C GLY A 51 -12.77 -15.43 -9.24
N LEU A 52 -13.34 -16.57 -9.60
CA LEU A 52 -14.56 -16.71 -10.42
C LEU A 52 -15.63 -17.54 -9.69
N ALA A 53 -15.52 -17.70 -8.38
CA ALA A 53 -16.48 -18.42 -7.56
C ALA A 53 -17.80 -17.67 -7.38
N VAL A 54 -17.84 -16.36 -7.68
CA VAL A 54 -19.05 -15.52 -7.73
C VAL A 54 -19.03 -14.77 -9.07
N VAL A 55 -19.88 -15.20 -10.00
CA VAL A 55 -19.82 -14.78 -11.40
C VAL A 55 -20.53 -13.44 -11.69
N ASP A 56 -21.28 -12.89 -10.75
CA ASP A 56 -21.95 -11.60 -10.86
C ASP A 56 -21.27 -10.50 -10.03
N TRP A 57 -21.45 -9.24 -10.42
CA TRP A 57 -21.03 -8.05 -9.67
C TRP A 57 -21.92 -6.87 -10.10
N PRO A 58 -22.33 -5.94 -9.21
CA PRO A 58 -21.91 -5.76 -7.81
C PRO A 58 -22.62 -6.68 -6.80
N ASN A 59 -23.56 -7.50 -7.26
CA ASN A 59 -24.29 -8.46 -6.44
C ASN A 59 -23.46 -9.74 -6.16
N SER A 60 -24.04 -10.65 -5.38
CA SER A 60 -23.55 -12.03 -5.25
C SER A 60 -24.73 -12.99 -5.38
N TYR A 61 -24.80 -13.69 -6.49
CA TYR A 61 -25.92 -14.54 -6.90
C TYR A 61 -27.27 -13.82 -6.89
N GLY A 62 -27.29 -12.56 -7.35
CA GLY A 62 -28.49 -11.71 -7.38
C GLY A 62 -28.89 -11.11 -6.02
N TYR A 63 -28.24 -11.51 -4.92
CA TYR A 63 -28.40 -10.84 -3.63
C TYR A 63 -27.61 -9.54 -3.61
N ASN A 64 -28.12 -8.54 -2.89
CA ASN A 64 -27.29 -7.42 -2.46
C ASN A 64 -26.07 -7.99 -1.71
N MET A 65 -24.88 -7.51 -2.06
CA MET A 65 -23.61 -8.01 -1.51
C MET A 65 -23.56 -8.04 0.02
N PHE A 66 -24.21 -7.09 0.72
CA PHE A 66 -24.20 -7.06 2.18
C PHE A 66 -25.23 -7.98 2.84
N LEU A 67 -26.16 -8.53 2.05
CA LEU A 67 -27.26 -9.39 2.51
C LEU A 67 -27.13 -10.83 1.99
N TYR A 68 -26.00 -11.18 1.39
CA TYR A 68 -25.74 -12.54 0.94
C TYR A 68 -25.72 -13.50 2.16
N PRO A 69 -26.44 -14.64 2.11
CA PRO A 69 -26.55 -15.53 3.27
C PRO A 69 -25.21 -16.11 3.71
N LEU A 70 -24.83 -15.88 4.97
CA LEU A 70 -23.57 -16.38 5.54
C LEU A 70 -23.43 -17.91 5.45
N SER A 71 -24.55 -18.65 5.54
CA SER A 71 -24.57 -20.11 5.40
C SER A 71 -24.15 -20.61 4.01
N ARG A 72 -24.16 -19.72 2.99
CA ARG A 72 -23.74 -20.02 1.61
C ARG A 72 -22.32 -19.55 1.30
N MET A 73 -21.62 -18.96 2.26
CA MET A 73 -20.20 -18.59 2.12
C MET A 73 -19.31 -19.79 2.42
N THR A 74 -19.29 -20.78 1.53
CA THR A 74 -18.48 -21.99 1.66
C THR A 74 -17.50 -22.14 0.49
N GLY A 75 -16.39 -22.86 0.68
CA GLY A 75 -15.40 -23.10 -0.38
C GLY A 75 -14.87 -21.81 -1.01
N GLY A 76 -14.77 -21.78 -2.34
CA GLY A 76 -14.31 -20.60 -3.10
C GLY A 76 -15.16 -19.34 -2.88
N ILE A 77 -16.48 -19.51 -2.67
CA ILE A 77 -17.42 -18.40 -2.45
C ILE A 77 -17.05 -17.63 -1.17
N TYR A 78 -16.61 -18.34 -0.12
CA TYR A 78 -16.16 -17.71 1.11
C TYR A 78 -15.05 -16.70 0.84
N TYR A 79 -13.99 -17.11 0.13
CA TYR A 79 -12.84 -16.26 -0.12
C TYR A 79 -13.20 -15.07 -0.99
N GLU A 80 -13.91 -15.29 -2.09
CA GLU A 80 -14.25 -14.21 -3.00
C GLU A 80 -15.22 -13.20 -2.37
N HIS A 81 -16.26 -13.68 -1.71
CA HIS A 81 -17.23 -12.80 -1.06
C HIS A 81 -16.62 -12.06 0.13
N ALA A 82 -15.79 -12.71 0.94
CA ALA A 82 -15.04 -12.05 2.01
C ALA A 82 -14.12 -10.94 1.46
N HIS A 83 -13.45 -11.18 0.32
CA HIS A 83 -12.64 -10.16 -0.35
C HIS A 83 -13.47 -8.92 -0.73
N ARG A 84 -14.67 -9.14 -1.30
CA ARG A 84 -15.59 -8.05 -1.69
C ARG A 84 -16.07 -7.23 -0.47
N LEU A 85 -16.43 -7.89 0.63
CA LEU A 85 -16.82 -7.23 1.88
C LEU A 85 -15.68 -6.41 2.50
N PHE A 86 -14.46 -6.97 2.52
CA PHE A 86 -13.27 -6.22 2.95
C PHE A 86 -12.96 -5.06 1.99
N GLY A 87 -13.22 -5.21 0.69
CA GLY A 87 -13.11 -4.13 -0.29
C GLY A 87 -14.04 -2.96 0.05
N ALA A 88 -15.29 -3.24 0.42
CA ALA A 88 -16.23 -2.23 0.88
C ALA A 88 -15.77 -1.55 2.18
N LEU A 89 -15.25 -2.32 3.15
CA LEU A 89 -14.67 -1.77 4.39
C LEU A 89 -13.49 -0.82 4.10
N VAL A 90 -12.59 -1.22 3.20
CA VAL A 90 -11.46 -0.38 2.76
C VAL A 90 -11.96 0.88 2.05
N GLY A 91 -12.98 0.77 1.20
CA GLY A 91 -13.63 1.93 0.58
C GLY A 91 -14.17 2.93 1.61
N LEU A 92 -14.95 2.45 2.60
CA LEU A 92 -15.53 3.29 3.65
C LEU A 92 -14.47 3.93 4.55
N THR A 93 -13.43 3.17 4.94
CA THR A 93 -12.33 3.70 5.74
C THR A 93 -11.51 4.72 4.94
N THR A 94 -11.32 4.54 3.64
CA THR A 94 -10.64 5.51 2.77
C THR A 94 -11.43 6.80 2.63
N LEU A 95 -12.75 6.74 2.43
CA LEU A 95 -13.62 7.91 2.42
C LEU A 95 -13.56 8.67 3.75
N GLY A 96 -13.63 7.95 4.88
CA GLY A 96 -13.49 8.55 6.21
C GLY A 96 -12.14 9.24 6.41
N LEU A 97 -11.05 8.60 5.96
CA LEU A 97 -9.70 9.14 6.08
C LEU A 97 -9.54 10.39 5.22
N ALA A 98 -10.04 10.38 3.99
CA ALA A 98 -10.02 11.53 3.11
C ALA A 98 -10.81 12.71 3.67
N GLY A 99 -12.02 12.47 4.20
CA GLY A 99 -12.80 13.50 4.88
C GLY A 99 -12.06 14.13 6.05
N LEU A 100 -11.41 13.31 6.88
CA LEU A 100 -10.58 13.79 8.00
C LEU A 100 -9.37 14.61 7.51
N LEU A 101 -8.61 14.13 6.53
CA LEU A 101 -7.41 14.81 6.05
C LEU A 101 -7.73 16.11 5.31
N VAL A 102 -8.78 16.13 4.49
CA VAL A 102 -9.21 17.33 3.75
C VAL A 102 -9.65 18.45 4.70
N THR A 103 -10.31 18.09 5.82
CA THR A 103 -10.81 19.05 6.80
C THR A 103 -9.75 19.47 7.83
N THR A 104 -8.83 18.58 8.24
CA THR A 104 -7.90 18.83 9.36
C THR A 104 -6.47 19.18 8.93
N ASP A 105 -6.01 18.72 7.76
CA ASP A 105 -4.64 18.98 7.30
C ASP A 105 -4.60 20.20 6.40
N ARG A 106 -3.62 21.11 6.55
CA ARG A 106 -3.51 22.33 5.71
C ARG A 106 -2.68 22.12 4.43
N ARG A 107 -1.91 21.02 4.35
CA ARG A 107 -0.96 20.79 3.26
C ARG A 107 -1.70 20.31 2.01
N ARG A 108 -1.67 21.09 0.92
CA ARG A 108 -2.36 20.79 -0.35
C ARG A 108 -2.01 19.39 -0.89
N GLY A 109 -0.74 18.99 -0.83
CA GLY A 109 -0.30 17.67 -1.28
C GLY A 109 -0.92 16.50 -0.50
N VAL A 110 -1.12 16.65 0.82
CA VAL A 110 -1.77 15.61 1.65
C VAL A 110 -3.25 15.49 1.29
N ARG A 111 -3.93 16.62 1.08
CA ARG A 111 -5.34 16.62 0.64
C ARG A 111 -5.50 15.99 -0.74
N ALA A 112 -4.64 16.36 -1.70
CA ALA A 112 -4.66 15.82 -3.05
C ALA A 112 -4.40 14.30 -3.04
N ALA A 113 -3.41 13.83 -2.27
CA ALA A 113 -3.14 12.39 -2.13
C ALA A 113 -4.31 11.63 -1.48
N ALA A 114 -5.00 12.24 -0.50
CA ALA A 114 -6.18 11.64 0.12
C ALA A 114 -7.37 11.55 -0.86
N LEU A 115 -7.60 12.58 -1.68
CA LEU A 115 -8.61 12.55 -2.74
C LEU A 115 -8.24 11.55 -3.84
N ALA A 116 -6.97 11.46 -4.21
CA ALA A 116 -6.49 10.46 -5.16
C ALA A 116 -6.72 9.04 -4.62
N ALA A 117 -6.57 8.79 -3.31
CA ALA A 117 -6.90 7.51 -2.70
C ALA A 117 -8.40 7.17 -2.86
N VAL A 118 -9.30 8.15 -2.74
CA VAL A 118 -10.75 7.95 -2.98
C VAL A 118 -11.02 7.57 -4.44
N VAL A 119 -10.42 8.27 -5.39
CA VAL A 119 -10.56 7.93 -6.81
C VAL A 119 -10.03 6.53 -7.09
N LEU A 120 -8.84 6.21 -6.58
CA LEU A 120 -8.21 4.90 -6.77
C LEU A 120 -9.05 3.77 -6.19
N VAL A 121 -9.63 3.91 -4.99
CA VAL A 121 -10.44 2.83 -4.40
C VAL A 121 -11.76 2.61 -5.14
N ILE A 122 -12.36 3.65 -5.72
CA ILE A 122 -13.53 3.50 -6.61
C ILE A 122 -13.13 2.75 -7.88
N VAL A 123 -12.02 3.15 -8.51
CA VAL A 123 -11.48 2.46 -9.68
C VAL A 123 -11.14 1.00 -9.35
N GLN A 124 -10.60 0.72 -8.16
CA GLN A 124 -10.36 -0.67 -7.71
C GLN A 124 -11.64 -1.49 -7.62
N GLY A 125 -12.72 -0.94 -7.08
CA GLY A 125 -14.01 -1.63 -7.02
C GLY A 125 -14.54 -1.99 -8.41
N ILE A 126 -14.42 -1.06 -9.36
CA ILE A 126 -14.82 -1.26 -10.76
C ILE A 126 -13.92 -2.31 -11.43
N LEU A 127 -12.59 -2.18 -11.33
CA LEU A 127 -11.65 -3.14 -11.91
C LEU A 127 -11.84 -4.56 -11.33
N GLY A 128 -12.09 -4.65 -10.02
CA GLY A 128 -12.36 -5.91 -9.34
C GLY A 128 -13.65 -6.59 -9.79
N GLY A 129 -14.69 -5.82 -10.12
CA GLY A 129 -15.92 -6.35 -10.73
C GLY A 129 -15.72 -6.75 -12.19
N LEU A 130 -15.16 -5.85 -13.00
CA LEU A 130 -14.99 -6.04 -14.43
C LEU A 130 -14.00 -7.16 -14.77
N ARG A 131 -13.01 -7.46 -13.92
CA ARG A 131 -12.14 -8.63 -14.15
C ARG A 131 -12.88 -9.96 -14.04
N VAL A 132 -14.02 -9.99 -13.36
CA VAL A 132 -14.91 -11.17 -13.26
C VAL A 132 -15.92 -11.17 -14.40
N THR A 133 -16.62 -10.05 -14.62
CA THR A 133 -17.75 -10.01 -15.55
C THR A 133 -17.38 -9.68 -16.99
N GLY A 134 -16.21 -9.07 -17.23
CA GLY A 134 -15.73 -8.56 -18.53
C GLY A 134 -16.35 -7.25 -18.97
N ARG A 135 -17.59 -6.98 -18.55
CA ARG A 135 -18.39 -5.81 -18.90
C ARG A 135 -19.32 -5.43 -17.76
N PHE A 136 -19.87 -4.22 -17.81
CA PHE A 136 -20.94 -3.83 -16.92
C PHE A 136 -22.20 -4.66 -17.24
N THR A 137 -22.65 -5.44 -16.26
CA THR A 137 -23.80 -6.32 -16.38
C THR A 137 -24.46 -6.49 -15.02
N LEU A 138 -25.75 -6.83 -15.03
CA LEU A 138 -26.48 -7.28 -13.84
C LEU A 138 -26.87 -8.77 -13.95
N SER A 139 -26.40 -9.44 -15.01
CA SER A 139 -26.66 -10.86 -15.24
C SER A 139 -25.96 -11.71 -14.18
N THR A 140 -26.66 -12.77 -13.77
CA THR A 140 -26.13 -13.80 -12.87
C THR A 140 -25.72 -15.07 -13.62
N SER A 141 -25.88 -15.09 -14.94
CA SER A 141 -25.56 -16.25 -15.78
C SER A 141 -24.06 -16.36 -16.04
N PRO A 142 -23.41 -17.49 -15.70
CA PRO A 142 -21.99 -17.73 -16.01
C PRO A 142 -21.67 -17.62 -17.50
N GLU A 143 -22.59 -17.98 -18.39
CA GLU A 143 -22.40 -17.93 -19.84
C GLU A 143 -22.22 -16.51 -20.40
N GLN A 144 -22.60 -15.49 -19.62
CA GLN A 144 -22.54 -14.09 -20.03
C GLN A 144 -21.33 -13.34 -19.47
N THR A 145 -20.50 -14.00 -18.65
CA THR A 145 -19.25 -13.45 -18.13
C THR A 145 -18.13 -13.63 -19.14
N ASP A 146 -17.24 -12.65 -19.18
CA ASP A 146 -16.02 -12.68 -20.01
C ASP A 146 -14.81 -12.26 -19.16
N PRO A 147 -14.30 -13.15 -18.28
CA PRO A 147 -13.25 -12.80 -17.34
C PRO A 147 -11.99 -12.28 -18.03
N SER A 148 -11.41 -11.20 -17.50
CA SER A 148 -10.25 -10.56 -18.10
C SER A 148 -9.00 -10.71 -17.25
N THR A 149 -8.06 -11.51 -17.73
CA THR A 149 -6.73 -11.69 -17.11
C THR A 149 -5.95 -10.37 -17.04
N LEU A 150 -6.06 -9.51 -18.06
CA LEU A 150 -5.43 -8.19 -18.06
C LEU A 150 -5.97 -7.32 -16.93
N LEU A 151 -7.30 -7.28 -16.75
CA LEU A 151 -7.90 -6.52 -15.65
C LEU A 151 -7.52 -7.12 -14.29
N ALA A 152 -7.37 -8.45 -14.18
CA ALA A 152 -6.88 -9.09 -12.97
C ALA A 152 -5.45 -8.66 -12.62
N VAL A 153 -4.54 -8.63 -13.61
CA VAL A 153 -3.16 -8.12 -13.45
C VAL A 153 -3.17 -6.64 -13.02
N VAL A 154 -3.91 -5.79 -13.74
CA VAL A 154 -3.98 -4.35 -13.44
C VAL A 154 -4.56 -4.12 -12.04
N HIS A 155 -5.65 -4.80 -11.67
CA HIS A 155 -6.25 -4.75 -10.34
C HIS A 155 -5.27 -5.18 -9.25
N GLY A 156 -4.59 -6.32 -9.41
CA GLY A 156 -3.61 -6.81 -8.44
C GLY A 156 -2.42 -5.87 -8.25
N VAL A 157 -1.94 -5.25 -9.34
CA VAL A 157 -0.85 -4.26 -9.31
C VAL A 157 -1.29 -2.98 -8.59
N THR A 158 -2.42 -2.42 -9.02
CA THR A 158 -2.92 -1.13 -8.52
C THR A 158 -3.44 -1.22 -7.08
N GLY A 159 -3.94 -2.37 -6.63
CA GLY A 159 -4.29 -2.63 -5.23
C GLY A 159 -3.08 -2.54 -4.29
N GLN A 160 -1.92 -3.05 -4.70
CA GLN A 160 -0.68 -2.94 -3.90
C GLN A 160 -0.09 -1.53 -3.93
N ALA A 161 -0.20 -0.83 -5.06
CA ALA A 161 0.16 0.60 -5.13
C ALA A 161 -0.75 1.46 -4.24
N PHE A 162 -2.05 1.16 -4.19
CA PHE A 162 -3.01 1.79 -3.28
C PHE A 162 -2.66 1.54 -1.81
N PHE A 163 -2.24 0.33 -1.45
CA PHE A 163 -1.72 0.05 -0.11
C PHE A 163 -0.51 0.92 0.24
N ALA A 164 0.47 1.03 -0.67
CA ALA A 164 1.65 1.87 -0.46
C ALA A 164 1.29 3.36 -0.29
N LEU A 165 0.27 3.86 -1.03
CA LEU A 165 -0.27 5.21 -0.86
C LEU A 165 -0.86 5.42 0.54
N LEU A 166 -1.68 4.49 1.05
CA LEU A 166 -2.25 4.59 2.39
C LEU A 166 -1.18 4.53 3.49
N VAL A 167 -0.14 3.71 3.33
CA VAL A 167 1.03 3.70 4.23
C VAL A 167 1.75 5.05 4.21
N GLY A 168 1.93 5.64 3.03
CA GLY A 168 2.47 7.00 2.88
C GLY A 168 1.61 8.06 3.59
N LEU A 169 0.28 8.00 3.42
CA LEU A 169 -0.67 8.88 4.10
C LEU A 169 -0.62 8.72 5.63
N ALA A 170 -0.51 7.49 6.13
CA ALA A 170 -0.32 7.22 7.55
C ALA A 170 0.98 7.81 8.09
N ALA A 171 2.08 7.70 7.34
CA ALA A 171 3.35 8.31 7.72
C ALA A 171 3.26 9.83 7.78
N VAL A 172 2.72 10.51 6.76
CA VAL A 172 2.64 11.98 6.74
C VAL A 172 1.63 12.54 7.74
N ALA A 173 0.64 11.73 8.15
CA ALA A 173 -0.30 12.07 9.20
C ALA A 173 0.31 11.94 10.60
N SER A 174 1.29 11.04 10.78
CA SER A 174 1.88 10.66 12.07
C SER A 174 2.46 11.84 12.86
N GLY A 175 2.42 11.71 14.20
CA GLY A 175 3.08 12.66 15.11
C GLY A 175 4.59 12.76 14.84
N THR A 176 5.24 11.65 14.49
CA THR A 176 6.67 11.62 14.13
C THR A 176 6.96 12.49 12.91
N TRP A 177 6.12 12.44 11.86
CA TRP A 177 6.27 13.31 10.68
C TRP A 177 5.96 14.78 10.98
N ARG A 178 5.07 15.05 11.93
CA ARG A 178 4.75 16.42 12.35
C ARG A 178 5.73 16.98 13.40
N SER A 179 6.60 16.14 13.97
CA SER A 179 7.60 16.56 14.95
C SER A 179 8.62 17.55 14.35
N ARG A 180 9.26 18.35 15.20
CA ARG A 180 10.29 19.33 14.85
C ARG A 180 11.64 18.71 14.42
N LEU A 181 11.64 17.48 13.92
CA LEU A 181 12.83 16.89 13.31
C LEU A 181 13.26 17.75 12.12
N ALA A 182 14.33 18.53 12.33
CA ALA A 182 14.88 19.42 11.33
C ALA A 182 15.58 18.61 10.22
N PRO A 183 15.35 18.95 8.94
CA PRO A 183 16.13 18.39 7.85
C PRO A 183 17.61 18.76 8.02
N ARG A 184 18.50 17.89 7.53
CA ARG A 184 19.94 18.12 7.54
C ARG A 184 20.47 18.28 6.13
N ALA A 185 21.41 19.20 5.98
CA ALA A 185 22.18 19.37 4.76
C ALA A 185 23.08 18.14 4.55
N PHE A 186 23.05 17.56 3.36
CA PHE A 186 23.84 16.41 2.98
C PHE A 186 24.47 16.63 1.60
N PRO A 187 25.77 16.36 1.45
CA PRO A 187 26.39 16.26 0.14
C PRO A 187 25.67 15.18 -0.68
N ARG A 188 25.34 15.49 -1.95
CA ARG A 188 24.64 14.57 -2.87
C ARG A 188 23.22 14.17 -2.43
N ALA A 189 22.50 15.02 -1.70
CA ALA A 189 21.09 14.79 -1.34
C ALA A 189 20.20 14.42 -2.54
N GLU A 190 20.44 15.02 -3.70
CA GLU A 190 19.72 14.70 -4.95
C GLU A 190 19.91 13.24 -5.37
N ARG A 191 21.12 12.69 -5.17
CA ARG A 191 21.43 11.30 -5.46
C ARG A 191 20.63 10.36 -4.55
N GLU A 192 20.45 10.69 -3.28
CA GLU A 192 19.60 9.89 -2.38
C GLU A 192 18.13 9.93 -2.80
N GLY A 193 17.65 11.10 -3.22
CA GLY A 193 16.31 11.25 -3.79
C GLY A 193 16.12 10.40 -5.05
N LEU A 194 17.11 10.39 -5.94
CA LEU A 194 17.12 9.59 -7.16
C LEU A 194 17.14 8.09 -6.85
N ILE A 195 18.05 7.63 -5.98
CA ILE A 195 18.17 6.21 -5.61
C ILE A 195 16.86 5.68 -5.03
N THR A 196 16.27 6.40 -4.08
CA THR A 196 15.00 5.98 -3.46
C THR A 196 13.83 6.03 -4.45
N GLY A 197 13.81 6.99 -5.39
CA GLY A 197 12.83 7.04 -6.47
C GLY A 197 12.97 5.88 -7.47
N LEU A 198 14.20 5.57 -7.91
CA LEU A 198 14.49 4.44 -8.79
C LEU A 198 14.14 3.10 -8.14
N LEU A 199 14.36 2.96 -6.83
CA LEU A 199 13.94 1.77 -6.10
C LEU A 199 12.43 1.56 -6.15
N VAL A 200 11.64 2.61 -5.92
CA VAL A 200 10.17 2.54 -6.01
C VAL A 200 9.74 2.14 -7.43
N ALA A 201 10.35 2.74 -8.46
CA ALA A 201 10.07 2.40 -9.86
C ALA A 201 10.43 0.94 -10.19
N ALA A 202 11.60 0.46 -9.75
CA ALA A 202 12.04 -0.90 -10.00
C ALA A 202 11.15 -1.93 -9.30
N LEU A 203 10.71 -1.67 -8.06
CA LEU A 203 9.73 -2.50 -7.35
C LEU A 203 8.36 -2.49 -8.05
N ALA A 204 7.91 -1.35 -8.60
CA ALA A 204 6.67 -1.29 -9.36
C ALA A 204 6.74 -2.16 -10.63
N VAL A 205 7.86 -2.16 -11.35
CA VAL A 205 8.07 -3.06 -12.49
C VAL A 205 8.09 -4.52 -12.04
N GLN A 206 8.78 -4.86 -10.95
CA GLN A 206 8.82 -6.22 -10.42
C GLN A 206 7.43 -6.75 -10.03
N LEU A 207 6.60 -5.86 -9.48
CA LEU A 207 5.23 -6.15 -9.10
C LEU A 207 4.35 -6.46 -10.32
N VAL A 208 4.51 -5.70 -11.43
CA VAL A 208 3.85 -6.00 -12.71
C VAL A 208 4.30 -7.36 -13.24
N LEU A 209 5.62 -7.62 -13.28
CA LEU A 209 6.15 -8.90 -13.76
C LEU A 209 5.67 -10.08 -12.92
N GLY A 210 5.60 -9.92 -11.59
CA GLY A 210 5.07 -10.93 -10.68
C GLY A 210 3.58 -11.17 -10.87
N ALA A 211 2.79 -10.11 -11.08
CA ALA A 211 1.36 -10.22 -11.36
C ALA A 211 1.09 -10.92 -12.71
N VAL A 212 1.86 -10.58 -13.75
CA VAL A 212 1.81 -11.28 -15.05
C VAL A 212 2.09 -12.76 -14.85
N TYR A 213 3.21 -13.13 -14.24
CA TYR A 213 3.55 -14.53 -13.98
C TYR A 213 2.46 -15.26 -13.19
N ARG A 214 1.93 -14.64 -12.14
CA ARG A 214 0.86 -15.22 -11.30
C ARG A 214 -0.43 -15.49 -12.08
N HIS A 215 -0.79 -14.63 -13.03
CA HIS A 215 -2.05 -14.73 -13.75
C HIS A 215 -1.97 -15.49 -15.08
N THR A 216 -0.80 -15.57 -15.71
CA THR A 216 -0.63 -16.20 -17.03
C THR A 216 0.30 -17.41 -17.01
N GLY A 217 1.03 -17.64 -15.92
CA GLY A 217 2.10 -18.65 -15.85
C GLY A 217 3.33 -18.33 -16.71
N SER A 218 3.35 -17.18 -17.41
CA SER A 218 4.41 -16.81 -18.35
C SER A 218 5.34 -15.73 -17.78
N GLY A 219 6.57 -15.65 -18.28
CA GLY A 219 7.49 -14.55 -17.93
C GLY A 219 8.30 -14.78 -16.66
N LEU A 220 8.39 -16.03 -16.17
CA LEU A 220 9.18 -16.38 -14.99
C LEU A 220 10.64 -15.91 -15.08
N VAL A 221 11.31 -16.14 -16.21
CA VAL A 221 12.72 -15.73 -16.41
C VAL A 221 12.86 -14.22 -16.26
N LEU A 222 11.97 -13.43 -16.89
CA LEU A 222 11.99 -11.98 -16.79
C LEU A 222 11.75 -11.51 -15.34
N HIS A 223 10.79 -12.13 -14.64
CA HIS A 223 10.53 -11.87 -13.23
C HIS A 223 11.76 -12.16 -12.34
N LEU A 224 12.48 -13.26 -12.58
CA LEU A 224 13.68 -13.62 -11.81
C LEU A 224 14.87 -12.70 -12.11
N CYS A 225 15.14 -12.41 -13.39
CA CYS A 225 16.22 -11.51 -13.78
C CYS A 225 16.00 -10.10 -13.23
N TRP A 226 14.78 -9.57 -13.31
CA TRP A 226 14.46 -8.26 -12.72
C TRP A 226 14.44 -8.31 -11.19
N ALA A 227 14.06 -9.43 -10.57
CA ALA A 227 14.17 -9.62 -9.11
C ALA A 227 15.60 -9.43 -8.62
N ALA A 228 16.60 -9.94 -9.37
CA ALA A 228 18.00 -9.75 -9.01
C ALA A 228 18.40 -8.27 -9.04
N VAL A 229 17.99 -7.52 -10.06
CA VAL A 229 18.22 -6.06 -10.15
C VAL A 229 17.57 -5.33 -8.97
N VAL A 230 16.31 -5.67 -8.66
CA VAL A 230 15.58 -5.10 -7.52
C VAL A 230 16.25 -5.46 -6.19
N ALA A 231 16.72 -6.69 -6.02
CA ALA A 231 17.43 -7.11 -4.81
C ALA A 231 18.69 -6.26 -4.59
N LEU A 232 19.50 -6.05 -5.64
CA LEU A 232 20.65 -5.14 -5.57
C LEU A 232 20.23 -3.71 -5.21
N ALA A 233 19.16 -3.19 -5.82
CA ALA A 233 18.66 -1.85 -5.52
C ALA A 233 18.17 -1.71 -4.06
N VAL A 234 17.47 -2.72 -3.53
CA VAL A 234 17.02 -2.76 -2.13
C VAL A 234 18.22 -2.85 -1.18
N VAL A 235 19.20 -3.70 -1.48
CA VAL A 235 20.44 -3.80 -0.68
C VAL A 235 21.17 -2.46 -0.66
N MET A 236 21.38 -1.84 -1.83
CA MET A 236 22.04 -0.54 -1.91
C MET A 236 21.30 0.52 -1.11
N ALA A 237 20.00 0.71 -1.34
CA ALA A 237 19.22 1.72 -0.61
C ALA A 237 19.13 1.42 0.88
N GLY A 238 18.95 0.15 1.25
CA GLY A 238 18.84 -0.32 2.63
C GLY A 238 20.12 -0.10 3.43
N LEU A 239 21.28 -0.47 2.88
CA LEU A 239 22.58 -0.27 3.54
C LEU A 239 22.94 1.22 3.66
N ARG A 240 22.61 2.03 2.65
CA ARG A 240 22.79 3.50 2.71
C ARG A 240 21.93 4.15 3.78
N ALA A 241 20.67 3.72 3.90
CA ALA A 241 19.74 4.19 4.91
C ALA A 241 20.08 3.67 6.32
N TRP A 242 20.63 2.46 6.42
CA TRP A 242 21.13 1.89 7.68
C TRP A 242 22.37 2.62 8.17
N GLY A 243 23.23 3.14 7.29
CA GLY A 243 24.36 3.96 7.71
C GLY A 243 25.75 3.42 7.41
N LEU A 244 25.83 2.25 6.77
CA LEU A 244 27.11 1.61 6.43
C LEU A 244 27.88 2.34 5.30
N PHE A 245 27.16 3.07 4.43
CA PHE A 245 27.73 3.76 3.26
C PHE A 245 27.03 5.10 2.95
N GLY A 246 26.42 5.75 3.96
CA GLY A 246 25.47 6.84 3.74
C GLY A 246 25.27 7.80 4.92
N VAL A 247 24.01 8.16 5.16
CA VAL A 247 23.59 9.30 6.02
C VAL A 247 24.05 9.15 7.49
N GLU A 248 24.40 7.95 7.96
CA GLU A 248 24.83 7.74 9.35
C GLU A 248 26.32 7.82 9.68
N GLU A 249 27.23 7.81 8.70
CA GLU A 249 28.65 8.11 9.01
C GLU A 249 28.79 9.50 9.69
N ASN A 250 27.79 10.38 9.50
CA ASN A 250 27.67 11.69 10.13
C ASN A 250 26.40 11.83 11.03
N GLY A 251 25.90 10.74 11.63
CA GLY A 251 24.88 10.80 12.69
C GLY A 251 23.41 10.83 12.24
N GLY A 252 23.03 10.09 11.20
CA GLY A 252 21.73 10.05 10.53
C GLY A 252 20.48 9.74 11.39
N PHE A 253 19.31 9.78 10.75
CA PHE A 253 18.03 9.70 11.45
C PHE A 253 17.62 8.25 11.74
N ALA A 254 17.37 7.92 13.00
CA ALA A 254 16.95 6.59 13.45
C ALA A 254 15.75 6.01 12.67
N ILE A 255 14.88 6.85 12.11
CA ILE A 255 13.76 6.40 11.27
C ILE A 255 14.22 5.85 9.92
N LEU A 256 15.20 6.48 9.26
CA LEU A 256 15.76 5.99 8.00
C LEU A 256 16.45 4.64 8.21
N ARG A 257 17.20 4.50 9.31
CA ARG A 257 17.82 3.23 9.70
C ARG A 257 16.81 2.12 9.93
N ARG A 258 15.75 2.39 10.67
CA ARG A 258 14.68 1.40 10.92
C ARG A 258 14.02 0.95 9.61
N ILE A 259 13.74 1.89 8.70
CA ILE A 259 13.17 1.58 7.40
C ILE A 259 14.17 0.77 6.55
N GLY A 260 15.44 1.19 6.49
CA GLY A 260 16.49 0.50 5.74
C GLY A 260 16.70 -0.93 6.22
N HIS A 261 16.81 -1.14 7.54
CA HIS A 261 16.90 -2.47 8.13
C HIS A 261 15.65 -3.32 7.85
N GLY A 262 14.46 -2.73 7.98
CA GLY A 262 13.21 -3.40 7.63
C GLY A 262 13.15 -3.85 6.17
N LEU A 263 13.63 -3.03 5.24
CA LEU A 263 13.71 -3.38 3.82
C LEU A 263 14.66 -4.56 3.56
N LEU A 264 15.80 -4.62 4.25
CA LEU A 264 16.75 -5.74 4.12
C LEU A 264 16.16 -7.04 4.66
N LEU A 265 15.46 -7.00 5.80
CA LEU A 265 14.75 -8.16 6.35
C LEU A 265 13.63 -8.64 5.43
N LEU A 266 12.82 -7.70 4.92
CA LEU A 266 11.74 -8.00 3.97
C LEU A 266 12.28 -8.58 2.66
N LEU A 267 13.45 -8.12 2.18
CA LEU A 267 14.09 -8.70 1.00
C LEU A 267 14.50 -10.16 1.24
N GLY A 268 15.15 -10.45 2.36
CA GLY A 268 15.52 -11.81 2.72
C GLY A 268 14.30 -12.73 2.78
N LEU A 269 13.23 -12.26 3.43
CA LEU A 269 11.95 -12.96 3.48
C LEU A 269 11.34 -13.15 2.08
N GLN A 270 11.33 -12.11 1.23
CA GLN A 270 10.78 -12.17 -0.12
C GLN A 270 11.45 -13.25 -0.97
N VAL A 271 12.78 -13.35 -0.89
CA VAL A 271 13.56 -14.35 -1.64
C VAL A 271 13.23 -15.76 -1.16
N VAL A 272 13.22 -15.99 0.16
CA VAL A 272 12.87 -17.29 0.75
C VAL A 272 11.45 -17.70 0.34
N LEU A 273 10.48 -16.78 0.47
CA LEU A 273 9.09 -17.04 0.09
C LEU A 273 8.94 -17.28 -1.42
N GLY A 274 9.73 -16.60 -2.26
CA GLY A 274 9.70 -16.77 -3.71
C GLY A 274 10.23 -18.12 -4.16
N ILE A 275 11.36 -18.55 -3.56
CA ILE A 275 11.91 -19.89 -3.76
C ILE A 275 10.92 -20.96 -3.27
N GLY A 276 10.33 -20.77 -2.08
CA GLY A 276 9.33 -21.67 -1.53
C GLY A 276 8.08 -21.79 -2.40
N ALA A 277 7.59 -20.67 -2.94
CA ALA A 277 6.46 -20.66 -3.87
C ALA A 277 6.80 -21.41 -5.16
N LEU A 278 7.96 -21.16 -5.77
CA LEU A 278 8.39 -21.85 -6.97
C LEU A 278 8.54 -23.36 -6.74
N ALA A 279 9.17 -23.76 -5.63
CA ALA A 279 9.32 -25.17 -5.26
C ALA A 279 7.97 -25.86 -5.07
N ALA A 280 7.01 -25.20 -4.40
CA ALA A 280 5.67 -25.74 -4.21
C ALA A 280 4.88 -25.88 -5.54
N ILE A 281 5.03 -24.92 -6.46
CA ILE A 281 4.43 -24.99 -7.81
C ILE A 281 5.04 -26.14 -8.60
N VAL A 282 6.36 -26.29 -8.61
CA VAL A 282 7.07 -27.36 -9.35
C VAL A 282 6.76 -28.74 -8.78
N ALA A 283 6.53 -28.85 -7.47
CA ALA A 283 6.15 -30.11 -6.82
C ALA A 283 4.67 -30.50 -7.04
N ARG A 284 3.86 -29.63 -7.65
CA ARG A 284 2.44 -29.90 -7.89
C ARG A 284 2.28 -31.04 -8.91
N ALA A 285 1.58 -32.09 -8.52
CA ALA A 285 1.27 -33.21 -9.41
C ALA A 285 0.36 -32.75 -10.58
N PRO A 286 0.54 -33.29 -11.81
CA PRO A 286 -0.34 -32.96 -12.93
C PRO A 286 -1.81 -33.19 -12.60
N GLY A 287 -2.66 -32.18 -12.81
CA GLY A 287 -4.09 -32.24 -12.52
C GLY A 287 -4.49 -32.04 -11.05
N ALA A 288 -3.53 -31.89 -10.13
CA ALA A 288 -3.83 -31.54 -8.74
C ALA A 288 -4.10 -30.03 -8.58
N GLY A 289 -4.99 -29.68 -7.65
CA GLY A 289 -5.18 -28.29 -7.23
C GLY A 289 -4.00 -27.74 -6.42
N PRO A 290 -3.98 -26.42 -6.15
CA PRO A 290 -2.94 -25.79 -5.34
C PRO A 290 -2.87 -26.40 -3.93
N SER A 291 -1.65 -26.78 -3.51
CA SER A 291 -1.43 -27.30 -2.16
C SER A 291 -1.50 -26.18 -1.10
N ALA A 292 -1.73 -26.53 0.16
CA ALA A 292 -1.74 -25.55 1.26
C ALA A 292 -0.42 -24.77 1.38
N LEU A 293 0.71 -25.43 1.13
CA LEU A 293 2.03 -24.79 1.13
C LEU A 293 2.16 -23.81 -0.03
N GLU A 294 1.70 -24.19 -1.23
CA GLU A 294 1.72 -23.32 -2.40
C GLU A 294 0.91 -22.05 -2.15
N ILE A 295 -0.30 -22.21 -1.62
CA ILE A 295 -1.20 -21.11 -1.27
C ILE A 295 -0.54 -20.19 -0.24
N ALA A 296 0.04 -20.76 0.81
CA ALA A 296 0.70 -20.01 1.87
C ALA A 296 1.90 -19.23 1.34
N PHE A 297 2.83 -19.88 0.63
CA PHE A 297 4.03 -19.23 0.10
C PHE A 297 3.69 -18.17 -0.94
N ALA A 298 2.82 -18.46 -1.90
CA ALA A 298 2.47 -17.50 -2.95
C ALA A 298 1.73 -16.27 -2.38
N THR A 299 0.83 -16.47 -1.42
CA THR A 299 0.13 -15.37 -0.73
C THR A 299 1.11 -14.55 0.11
N ALA A 300 1.98 -15.20 0.91
CA ALA A 300 2.96 -14.51 1.72
C ALA A 300 3.99 -13.75 0.87
N HIS A 301 4.43 -14.32 -0.25
CA HIS A 301 5.32 -13.66 -1.20
C HIS A 301 4.69 -12.40 -1.81
N GLN A 302 3.40 -12.45 -2.17
CA GLN A 302 2.67 -11.27 -2.63
C GLN A 302 2.59 -10.19 -1.55
N VAL A 303 2.17 -10.56 -0.33
CA VAL A 303 2.02 -9.62 0.79
C VAL A 303 3.35 -8.97 1.16
N THR A 304 4.44 -9.75 1.15
CA THR A 304 5.79 -9.26 1.46
C THR A 304 6.30 -8.33 0.35
N GLY A 305 5.96 -8.59 -0.92
CA GLY A 305 6.19 -7.67 -2.04
C GLY A 305 5.47 -6.33 -1.87
N ALA A 306 4.21 -6.34 -1.42
CA ALA A 306 3.47 -5.12 -1.10
C ALA A 306 4.12 -4.33 0.05
N LEU A 307 4.63 -5.01 1.07
CA LEU A 307 5.36 -4.40 2.20
C LEU A 307 6.71 -3.81 1.76
N LEU A 308 7.44 -4.47 0.85
CA LEU A 308 8.66 -3.92 0.24
C LEU A 308 8.39 -2.62 -0.51
N LEU A 309 7.35 -2.59 -1.34
CA LEU A 309 6.95 -1.38 -2.06
C LEU A 309 6.57 -0.25 -1.09
N ALA A 310 5.75 -0.55 -0.08
CA ALA A 310 5.38 0.43 0.94
C ALA A 310 6.59 0.93 1.73
N GLY A 311 7.52 0.06 2.10
CA GLY A 311 8.78 0.41 2.77
C GLY A 311 9.67 1.31 1.90
N ALA A 312 9.75 1.05 0.60
CA ALA A 312 10.51 1.88 -0.34
C ALA A 312 9.88 3.27 -0.50
N VAL A 313 8.54 3.35 -0.55
CA VAL A 313 7.81 4.63 -0.55
C VAL A 313 8.07 5.39 0.74
N LEU A 314 8.03 4.73 1.91
CA LEU A 314 8.37 5.36 3.18
C LEU A 314 9.80 5.89 3.17
N LEU A 315 10.77 5.11 2.69
CA LEU A 315 12.16 5.54 2.58
C LEU A 315 12.27 6.78 1.70
N ALA A 316 11.66 6.79 0.52
CA ALA A 316 11.66 7.93 -0.39
C ALA A 316 11.04 9.19 0.23
N LEU A 317 9.89 9.06 0.91
CA LEU A 317 9.22 10.18 1.58
C LEU A 317 10.07 10.75 2.71
N TRP A 318 10.62 9.89 3.57
CA TRP A 318 11.45 10.33 4.70
C TRP A 318 12.79 10.91 4.24
N THR A 319 13.42 10.34 3.21
CA THR A 319 14.63 10.91 2.60
C THR A 319 14.35 12.31 2.07
N ARG A 320 13.27 12.51 1.29
CA ARG A 320 12.89 13.85 0.78
C ARG A 320 12.57 14.85 1.90
N ARG A 321 12.00 14.38 3.02
CA ARG A 321 11.69 15.26 4.17
C ARG A 321 12.94 15.67 4.94
N LEU A 322 13.88 14.74 5.13
CA LEU A 322 14.95 14.86 6.11
C LEU A 322 16.32 15.21 5.51
N VAL A 323 16.53 14.96 4.22
CA VAL A 323 17.81 15.14 3.53
C VAL A 323 17.67 16.30 2.54
N ARG A 324 18.44 17.38 2.75
CA ARG A 324 18.46 18.57 1.88
C ARG A 324 19.83 18.76 1.23
N PRO A 325 19.90 19.36 0.02
CA PRO A 325 21.18 19.75 -0.57
C PRO A 325 21.97 20.67 0.35
N ALA A 326 23.28 20.46 0.44
CA ALA A 326 24.17 21.41 1.11
C ALA A 326 24.25 22.70 0.29
N GLY A 327 23.88 23.84 0.89
CA GLY A 327 23.89 25.16 0.24
C GLY A 327 22.55 25.90 0.27
N THR A 328 21.42 25.21 0.41
CA THR A 328 20.12 25.84 0.70
C THR A 328 20.04 26.20 2.18
N THR A 329 20.30 27.46 2.53
CA THR A 329 20.00 27.99 3.86
C THR A 329 18.50 27.92 4.11
N ALA A 330 18.08 27.75 5.36
CA ALA A 330 16.67 27.61 5.75
C ALA A 330 15.82 28.89 5.57
N GLY A 331 16.32 29.90 4.85
CA GLY A 331 15.76 31.25 4.75
C GLY A 331 14.91 31.54 3.51
N ASP A 332 14.99 30.75 2.44
CA ASP A 332 14.35 31.10 1.15
C ASP A 332 12.82 30.89 1.09
N ASP A 333 12.20 30.39 2.17
CA ASP A 333 10.73 30.32 2.31
C ASP A 333 10.14 31.51 3.12
N ALA A 334 10.95 32.50 3.50
CA ALA A 334 10.43 33.74 4.11
C ALA A 334 9.99 34.72 3.00
N ALA A 335 8.68 34.93 2.90
CA ALA A 335 8.05 35.87 1.98
C ALA A 335 8.68 37.28 2.01
N PRO A 336 8.69 38.03 0.89
CA PRO A 336 9.18 39.40 0.86
C PRO A 336 8.15 40.31 1.53
N GLY A 337 8.39 40.65 2.79
CA GLY A 337 7.63 41.63 3.56
C GLY A 337 8.55 42.73 4.07
N GLY A 338 9.19 43.45 3.14
CA GLY A 338 9.87 44.68 3.46
C GLY A 338 8.85 45.78 3.71
N LEU A 339 8.78 46.26 4.95
CA LEU A 339 8.46 47.66 5.23
C LEU A 339 9.47 48.14 6.27
N GLU A 340 10.41 48.93 5.78
CA GLU A 340 11.31 49.77 6.57
C GLU A 340 10.50 50.62 7.54
N GLN A 341 10.93 50.66 8.81
CA GLN A 341 10.66 51.79 9.67
C GLN A 341 11.79 52.80 9.49
N PRO A 342 11.51 54.07 9.18
CA PRO A 342 12.45 55.14 9.45
C PRO A 342 12.31 55.57 10.91
N GLY A 343 13.40 55.42 11.66
CA GLY A 343 13.53 56.02 12.98
C GLY A 343 13.82 57.51 12.91
N ALA A 344 13.21 58.23 13.86
CA ALA A 344 13.65 59.43 14.56
C ALA A 344 14.20 60.63 13.74
N GLY A 345 13.36 61.66 13.67
CA GLY A 345 13.71 63.08 13.74
C GLY A 345 12.69 63.77 14.63
#